data_AF-A0A536E7H6-F1
#
_entry.id   AF-A0A536E7H6-F1
#
_cell.length_a   1.000
_cell.length_b   1.000
_cell.length_c   1.000
_cell.angle_alpha   90.00
_cell.angle_beta   90.00
_cell.angle_gamma   90.00
#
_symmetry.space_group_name_H-M   'P 1'
#
loop_
_entity.id
_entity.type
_entity.pdbx_description
1 polymer ?
#
loop_
_entity_poly.entity_id
_entity_poly.type
_entity_poly.pdbx_seq_one_letter_code
_entity_poly.pdbx_strand_id
1 'polypeptide(L)' 'VILVAGTQKIVSDVEEAFRRIDEYVFPLEDARAQAAYGVNSGVNKVLIINKEWMPGRTTVVLVGEVLGF' A
#
# COMPACT_ATOMS: atom_id res chain seq x y z
N VAL A 1 -14.08 -8.17 -3.82
CA VAL A 1 -12.62 -7.95 -3.71
C VAL A 1 -12.20 -8.26 -2.30
N ILE A 2 -11.11 -9.01 -2.12
CA ILE A 2 -10.49 -9.21 -0.81
C ILE A 2 -9.15 -8.49 -0.86
N LEU A 3 -8.95 -7.53 0.05
CA LEU A 3 -7.69 -6.83 0.24
C LEU A 3 -7.05 -7.37 1.51
N VAL A 4 -5.84 -7.92 1.39
CA VAL A 4 -5.08 -8.40 2.55
C VAL A 4 -3.95 -7.42 2.82
N ALA A 5 -3.88 -6.88 4.03
CA ALA A 5 -2.88 -5.90 4.42
C ALA A 5 -2.32 -6.23 5.80
N GLY A 6 -1.02 -6.04 5.98
CA GLY A 6 -0.40 -6.14 7.28
C GLY A 6 -0.71 -4.90 8.15
N THR A 7 -0.89 -5.13 9.44
CA THR A 7 -1.23 -4.08 10.43
C THR A 7 -0.17 -2.99 10.56
N GLN A 8 1.08 -3.25 10.14
CA GLN A 8 2.15 -2.25 10.09
C GLN A 8 1.89 -1.11 9.09
N LYS A 9 0.85 -1.21 8.27
CA LYS A 9 0.48 -0.19 7.27
C LYS A 9 -0.63 0.76 7.75
N ILE A 10 -1.15 0.57 8.96
CA ILE A 10 -2.17 1.45 9.55
C ILE A 10 -1.49 2.74 9.99
N VAL A 11 -2.06 3.87 9.57
CA VAL A 11 -1.61 5.23 9.88
C VAL A 11 -2.79 6.04 10.39
N SER A 12 -2.50 7.20 10.97
CA SER A 12 -3.49 8.02 11.68
C SER A 12 -4.49 8.68 10.74
N ASP A 13 -4.04 9.10 9.56
CA ASP A 13 -4.86 9.83 8.58
C ASP A 13 -4.39 9.64 7.13
N VAL A 14 -5.14 10.22 6.20
CA VAL A 14 -4.91 10.10 4.75
C VAL A 14 -3.62 10.82 4.33
N GLU A 15 -3.26 11.93 4.99
CA GLU A 15 -2.03 12.67 4.66
C GLU A 15 -0.80 11.85 5.05
N GLU A 16 -0.82 11.22 6.24
CA GLU A 16 0.18 10.26 6.68
C GLU A 16 0.25 9.06 5.74
N ALA A 17 -0.88 8.58 5.20
CA ALA A 17 -0.90 7.49 4.23
C ALA A 17 -0.17 7.86 2.93
N PHE A 18 -0.36 9.08 2.41
CA PHE A 18 0.35 9.55 1.23
C PHE A 18 1.83 9.77 1.50
N ARG A 19 2.19 10.44 2.61
CA ARG A 19 3.60 10.57 3.02
C ARG A 19 4.28 9.21 3.15
N ARG A 20 3.59 8.23 3.74
CA ARG A 20 4.10 6.87 3.83
C ARG A 20 4.39 6.23 2.47
N ILE A 21 3.56 6.47 1.46
CA ILE A 21 3.83 5.97 0.10
C ILE A 21 5.12 6.58 -0.45
N ASP A 22 5.27 7.89 -0.38
CA ASP A 22 6.37 8.61 -1.04
C ASP A 22 7.69 8.55 -0.24
N GLU A 23 7.62 8.65 1.09
CA GLU A 23 8.80 8.77 1.96
C GLU A 23 9.27 7.43 2.53
N TYR A 24 8.40 6.41 2.58
CA TYR A 24 8.76 5.09 3.12
C TYR A 24 8.70 3.98 2.07
N VAL A 25 7.56 3.80 1.39
CA VAL A 25 7.37 2.65 0.48
C VAL A 25 8.17 2.82 -0.80
N PHE A 26 8.09 4.00 -1.44
CA PHE A 26 8.72 4.24 -2.73
C PHE A 26 10.24 4.05 -2.70
N PRO A 27 11.02 4.58 -1.74
CA PRO A 27 12.47 4.36 -1.70
C PRO A 27 12.86 2.88 -1.57
N LEU A 28 12.08 2.10 -0.79
CA LEU A 28 12.33 0.67 -0.59
C LEU A 28 12.00 -0.13 -1.85
N GLU A 29 10.89 0.20 -2.50
CA GLU A 29 10.48 -0.43 -3.75
C GLU A 29 11.41 -0.05 -4.91
N ASP A 30 11.91 1.19 -4.96
CA ASP A 30 12.87 1.65 -5.95
C ASP A 30 14.20 0.90 -5.83
N ALA A 31 14.72 0.78 -4.61
CA ALA A 31 15.90 -0.03 -4.33
C ALA A 31 15.69 -1.51 -4.72
N ARG A 32 14.51 -2.08 -4.42
CA ARG A 32 14.16 -3.45 -4.80
C ARG A 32 14.07 -3.62 -6.32
N ALA A 33 13.44 -2.68 -7.03
CA ALA A 33 13.28 -2.70 -8.48
C ALA A 33 14.63 -2.54 -9.19
N GLN A 34 15.49 -1.64 -8.71
CA GLN A 34 16.84 -1.48 -9.22
C GLN A 34 17.67 -2.75 -9.03
N ALA A 35 17.57 -3.41 -7.86
CA ALA A 35 18.27 -4.66 -7.60
C ALA A 35 17.76 -5.85 -8.44
N ALA A 36 16.44 -5.95 -8.66
CA ALA A 36 15.83 -7.07 -9.38
C ALA A 36 15.85 -6.90 -10.90
N TYR A 37 15.70 -5.67 -11.38
CA TYR A 37 15.41 -5.36 -12.79
C TYR A 37 16.34 -4.31 -13.40
N GLY A 38 17.18 -3.64 -12.61
CA GLY A 38 18.10 -2.60 -13.10
C GLY A 38 17.42 -1.30 -13.53
N VAL A 39 16.15 -1.10 -13.17
CA VAL A 39 15.36 0.09 -13.50
C VAL A 39 14.68 0.65 -12.25
N ASN A 40 14.52 1.98 -12.22
CA ASN A 40 13.77 2.66 -11.16
C ASN A 40 12.28 2.26 -11.19
N SER A 41 11.65 2.36 -10.02
CA SER A 41 10.22 2.18 -9.81
C SER A 41 9.46 3.50 -9.93
N GLY A 42 8.14 3.47 -9.68
CA GLY A 42 7.34 4.69 -9.61
C GLY A 42 5.98 4.47 -8.95
N VAL A 43 5.47 5.52 -8.30
CA VAL A 43 4.14 5.55 -7.67
C VAL A 43 3.06 5.77 -8.74
N ASN A 44 2.81 4.73 -9.53
CA ASN A 44 1.98 4.86 -10.73
C ASN A 44 0.46 4.79 -10.47
N LYS A 45 0.04 4.19 -9.35
CA LYS A 45 -1.37 4.02 -9.00
C LYS A 45 -1.55 4.10 -7.50
N VAL A 46 -2.52 4.90 -7.06
CA VAL A 46 -3.01 4.94 -5.69
C VAL A 46 -4.53 4.73 -5.71
N LEU A 47 -5.04 3.87 -4.82
CA LEU A 47 -6.46 3.55 -4.72
C LEU A 47 -7.03 4.09 -3.41
N ILE A 48 -8.08 4.90 -3.51
CA ILE A 48 -8.92 5.32 -2.38
C ILE A 48 -10.32 4.76 -2.58
N ILE A 49 -10.83 4.05 -1.57
CA ILE A 49 -12.19 3.53 -1.56
C ILE A 49 -13.01 4.33 -0.56
N ASN A 50 -13.82 5.27 -1.04
CA ASN A 50 -14.69 6.09 -0.19
C ASN A 50 -16.00 5.37 0.20
N LYS A 51 -16.56 4.59 -0.73
CA LYS A 51 -17.84 3.88 -0.55
C LYS A 51 -17.95 2.72 -1.52
N GLU A 52 -18.61 1.65 -1.08
CA GLU A 52 -19.13 0.61 -1.97
C GLU A 52 -20.66 0.72 -2.05
N TRP A 53 -21.21 0.65 -3.27
CA TRP A 53 -22.66 0.68 -3.47
C TRP A 53 -23.32 -0.64 -3.03
N MET A 54 -22.70 -1.76 -3.38
CA MET A 54 -23.17 -3.09 -3.01
C MET A 54 -22.54 -3.49 -1.66
N PRO A 55 -23.33 -3.75 -0.61
CA PRO A 55 -22.82 -4.22 0.67
C PRO A 55 -21.97 -5.50 0.50
N GLY A 56 -20.85 -5.58 1.23
CA GLY A 56 -19.97 -6.75 1.20
C GLY A 56 -19.11 -6.91 -0.08
N ARG A 57 -19.18 -5.98 -1.04
CA ARG A 57 -18.37 -6.04 -2.28
C ARG A 57 -16.85 -6.06 -2.00
N THR A 58 -16.41 -5.35 -0.98
CA THR A 58 -15.00 -5.26 -0.59
C THR A 58 -14.83 -5.67 0.87
N THR A 59 -13.90 -6.59 1.12
CA THR A 59 -13.48 -7.02 2.46
C THR A 59 -12.00 -6.71 2.63
N VAL A 60 -11.63 -6.07 3.75
CA VAL A 60 -10.23 -5.85 4.12
C VAL A 60 -9.89 -6.81 5.27
N VAL A 61 -8.87 -7.63 5.07
CA VAL A 61 -8.33 -8.54 6.09
C VAL A 61 -7.01 -7.96 6.59
N LEU A 62 -6.96 -7.64 7.88
CA LEU A 62 -5.75 -7.16 8.55
C LEU A 62 -5.02 -8.34 9.20
N VAL A 63 -3.72 -8.47 8.92
CA VAL A 63 -2.88 -9.54 9.49
C VAL A 63 -1.76 -8.98 10.35
N GLY A 64 -1.31 -9.75 11.35
CA GLY A 64 -0.18 -9.38 12.21
C GLY A 64 1.19 -9.57 11.56
N GLU A 65 1.26 -10.21 10.40
CA GLU A 65 2.48 -10.43 9.64
C GLU A 65 2.88 -9.20 8.84
N VAL A 66 4.20 -8.97 8.72
CA VAL A 66 4.76 -7.89 7.91
C VAL A 66 4.71 -8.28 6.43
N LEU A 67 3.60 -7.94 5.77
CA LEU A 67 3.42 -8.14 4.32
C LEU A 67 4.02 -6.99 3.52
N GLY A 68 5.22 -7.17 2.95
CA GLY A 68 5.89 -6.12 2.16
C GLY A 68 6.27 -4.90 3.00
N PHE A 69 6.40 -3.75 2.35
CA PHE A 69 6.81 -2.49 2.98
C PHE A 69 5.66 -1.79 3.71
#